data_AF-A0A512RR16-F1
#
_entry.id   AF-A0A512RR16-F1
#
_cell.length_a   1.000
_cell.length_b   1.000
_cell.length_c   1.000
_cell.angle_alpha   90.00
_cell.angle_beta   90.00
_cell.angle_gamma   90.00
#
_symmetry.space_group_name_H-M   'P 1'
#
loop_
_entity.id
_entity.type
_entity.pdbx_description
1 polymer ?
#
loop_
_entity_poly.entity_id
_entity_poly.type
_entity_poly.pdbx_seq_one_letter_code
_entity_poly.pdbx_strand_id
1 'polypeptide(L)'
;MHLLLNNLSDKELLYRIRKLEDREAAGVLLDRYSHLLVAACLPRLNQEQRAEVVFPAITQQLYARFQFLYGKVNQAVHTLVLNYFATGSALHTTPYEPRHAQAVQHLEARVEHAGTNPIERETLARQLEAALEKLDATERKLITQFYIEHHSLRELARIHNSTAEKIRNQLSKAKKKLAAQIDGPGL
;
A
#
# COMPACT_ATOMS: atom_id res chain seq x y z
N MET A 1 1.24 -32.82 0.67
CA MET A 1 1.14 -31.59 1.49
C MET A 1 0.22 -30.52 0.90
N HIS A 2 0.13 -30.37 -0.43
CA HIS A 2 -0.72 -29.36 -1.10
C HIS A 2 -2.20 -29.27 -0.67
N LEU A 3 -2.86 -30.38 -0.33
CA LEU A 3 -4.28 -30.37 0.07
C LEU A 3 -4.56 -29.61 1.38
N LEU A 4 -3.58 -29.55 2.30
CA LEU A 4 -3.75 -28.81 3.56
C LEU A 4 -3.63 -27.30 3.36
N LEU A 5 -2.79 -26.86 2.42
CA LEU A 5 -2.57 -25.44 2.13
C LEU A 5 -3.76 -24.82 1.39
N ASN A 6 -4.43 -25.57 0.51
CA ASN A 6 -5.59 -25.08 -0.24
C ASN A 6 -6.77 -24.66 0.65
N ASN A 7 -6.87 -25.23 1.86
CA ASN A 7 -7.93 -24.92 2.82
C ASN A 7 -7.60 -23.72 3.71
N LEU A 8 -6.35 -23.22 3.68
CA LEU A 8 -5.96 -22.06 4.46
C LEU A 8 -6.54 -20.78 3.86
N SER A 9 -6.91 -19.86 4.73
CA SER A 9 -7.29 -18.51 4.35
C SER A 9 -6.10 -17.75 3.76
N ASP A 10 -6.37 -16.71 2.98
CA ASP A 10 -5.31 -15.88 2.39
C ASP A 10 -4.39 -15.28 3.46
N LYS A 11 -4.94 -14.92 4.63
CA LYS A 11 -4.18 -14.37 5.75
C LYS A 11 -3.17 -15.38 6.29
N GLU A 12 -3.57 -16.65 6.43
CA GLU A 12 -2.71 -17.72 6.92
C GLU A 12 -1.64 -18.08 5.91
N LEU A 13 -1.97 -18.09 4.62
CA LEU A 13 -1.00 -18.31 3.55
C LEU A 13 0.03 -17.18 3.50
N LEU A 14 -0.41 -15.92 3.54
CA LEU A 14 0.49 -14.76 3.63
C LEU A 14 1.38 -14.80 4.87
N TYR A 15 0.84 -15.23 6.02
CA TYR A 15 1.63 -15.40 7.23
C TYR A 15 2.74 -16.44 7.04
N ARG A 16 2.42 -17.61 6.47
CA ARG A 16 3.42 -18.66 6.19
C ARG A 16 4.50 -18.20 5.23
N ILE A 17 4.13 -17.50 4.16
CA ILE A 17 5.09 -16.98 3.16
C ILE A 17 6.12 -16.04 3.80
N ARG A 18 5.70 -15.25 4.79
CA ARG A 18 6.54 -14.26 5.46
C ARG A 18 7.40 -14.81 6.58
N LYS A 19 6.82 -15.68 7.42
CA LYS A 19 7.47 -16.16 8.63
C LYS A 19 8.26 -17.44 8.39
N LEU A 20 7.82 -18.26 7.45
CA LEU A 20 8.40 -19.57 7.17
C LEU A 20 9.04 -19.65 5.79
N GLU A 21 9.05 -18.54 5.03
CA GLU A 21 9.54 -18.49 3.64
C GLU A 21 8.93 -19.60 2.75
N ASP A 22 7.68 -19.97 3.06
CA ASP A 22 7.00 -21.11 2.46
C ASP A 22 6.61 -20.83 1.00
N ARG A 23 7.41 -21.37 0.07
CA ARG A 23 7.19 -21.22 -1.37
C ARG A 23 5.96 -21.98 -1.86
N GLU A 24 5.56 -23.06 -1.21
CA GLU A 24 4.35 -23.80 -1.59
C GLU A 24 3.09 -22.99 -1.25
N ALA A 25 3.08 -22.31 -0.10
CA ALA A 25 2.00 -21.40 0.27
C ALA A 25 1.85 -20.24 -0.73
N ALA A 26 2.97 -19.71 -1.24
CA ALA A 26 2.95 -18.72 -2.32
C ALA A 26 2.39 -19.28 -3.62
N GLY A 27 2.76 -20.51 -3.99
CA GLY A 27 2.20 -21.21 -5.15
C GLY A 27 0.68 -21.36 -5.06
N VAL A 28 0.16 -21.73 -3.90
CA VAL A 28 -1.29 -21.83 -3.66
C VAL A 28 -2.00 -20.49 -3.81
N LEU A 29 -1.41 -19.39 -3.32
CA LEU A 29 -1.99 -18.05 -3.53
C LEU A 29 -1.96 -17.63 -5.00
N LEU A 30 -0.87 -17.90 -5.72
CA LEU A 30 -0.79 -17.59 -7.16
C LEU A 30 -1.84 -18.37 -7.94
N ASP A 31 -1.99 -19.67 -7.66
CA ASP A 31 -2.98 -20.52 -8.32
C ASP A 31 -4.42 -20.05 -8.01
N ARG A 32 -4.70 -19.76 -6.73
CA ARG A 32 -6.00 -19.22 -6.27
C ARG A 32 -6.37 -17.91 -6.95
N TYR A 33 -5.40 -17.06 -7.27
CA TYR A 33 -5.65 -15.75 -7.88
C TYR A 33 -5.33 -15.68 -9.38
N SER A 34 -4.93 -16.78 -9.99
CA SER A 34 -4.56 -16.88 -11.42
C SER A 34 -5.69 -16.40 -12.33
N HIS A 35 -6.92 -16.87 -12.09
CA HIS A 35 -8.10 -16.50 -12.87
C HIS A 35 -8.42 -15.00 -12.78
N LEU A 36 -8.25 -14.39 -11.59
CA LEU A 36 -8.46 -12.96 -11.41
C LEU A 36 -7.41 -12.14 -12.16
N LEU A 37 -6.15 -12.59 -12.12
CA LEU A 37 -5.04 -11.97 -12.84
C LEU A 37 -5.30 -12.01 -14.34
N VAL A 38 -5.72 -13.16 -14.88
CA VAL A 38 -6.12 -13.32 -16.28
C VAL A 38 -7.28 -12.40 -16.63
N ALA A 39 -8.37 -12.42 -15.87
CA ALA A 39 -9.56 -11.60 -16.13
C ALA A 39 -9.25 -10.10 -16.11
N ALA A 40 -8.36 -9.65 -15.21
CA ALA A 40 -7.98 -8.24 -15.11
C ALA A 40 -7.03 -7.79 -16.23
N CYS A 41 -6.16 -8.69 -16.73
CA CYS A 41 -5.17 -8.36 -17.76
C CYS A 41 -5.73 -8.44 -19.17
N LEU A 42 -6.57 -9.45 -19.47
CA LEU A 42 -7.06 -9.72 -20.83
C LEU A 42 -7.63 -8.49 -21.56
N PRO A 43 -8.47 -7.64 -20.94
CA PRO A 43 -9.02 -6.45 -21.63
C PRO A 43 -7.99 -5.38 -21.98
N ARG A 44 -6.78 -5.47 -21.44
CA ARG A 44 -5.72 -4.47 -21.55
C ARG A 44 -4.56 -4.92 -22.45
N LEU A 45 -4.53 -6.19 -22.85
CA LEU A 45 -3.50 -6.72 -23.74
C LEU A 45 -3.66 -6.11 -25.15
N ASN A 46 -2.53 -5.82 -25.79
CA ASN A 46 -2.46 -5.30 -27.15
C ASN A 46 -1.24 -5.88 -27.86
N GLN A 47 -0.95 -5.42 -29.09
CA GLN A 47 0.16 -5.95 -29.90
C GLN A 47 1.54 -5.75 -29.24
N GLU A 48 1.70 -4.69 -28.43
CA GLU A 48 2.94 -4.38 -27.71
C GLU A 48 3.00 -5.12 -26.37
N GLN A 49 1.86 -5.29 -25.72
CA GLN A 49 1.70 -5.92 -24.40
C GLN A 49 1.08 -7.31 -24.55
N ARG A 50 1.87 -8.22 -25.12
CA ARG A 50 1.42 -9.59 -25.37
C ARG A 50 1.34 -10.41 -24.08
N ALA A 51 0.41 -11.36 -24.05
CA ALA A 51 0.18 -12.27 -22.93
C ALA A 51 1.47 -12.96 -22.43
N GLU A 52 2.34 -13.38 -23.36
CA GLU A 52 3.56 -14.13 -23.06
C GLU A 52 4.59 -13.29 -22.29
N VAL A 53 4.50 -11.96 -22.36
CA VAL A 53 5.39 -11.03 -21.62
C VAL A 53 4.70 -10.54 -20.35
N VAL A 54 3.42 -10.18 -20.45
CA VAL A 54 2.67 -9.56 -19.36
C VAL A 54 2.42 -10.53 -18.21
N PHE A 55 1.98 -11.76 -18.50
CA PHE A 55 1.62 -12.70 -17.43
C PHE A 55 2.81 -13.11 -16.56
N PRO A 56 3.97 -13.49 -17.10
CA PRO A 56 5.14 -13.78 -16.27
C PRO A 56 5.58 -12.57 -15.45
N ALA A 57 5.60 -11.37 -16.04
CA ALA A 57 6.02 -10.16 -15.35
C ALA A 57 5.11 -9.81 -14.16
N ILE A 58 3.79 -9.80 -14.36
CA ILE A 58 2.82 -9.50 -13.29
C ILE A 58 2.83 -10.60 -12.23
N THR A 59 2.96 -11.88 -12.62
CA THR A 59 3.02 -13.00 -11.67
C THR A 59 4.26 -12.90 -10.78
N GLN A 60 5.42 -12.57 -11.35
CA GLN A 60 6.66 -12.35 -10.60
C GLN A 60 6.55 -11.16 -9.64
N GLN A 61 5.95 -10.05 -10.09
CA GLN A 61 5.71 -8.89 -9.23
C GLN A 61 4.73 -9.20 -8.10
N LEU A 62 3.69 -10.00 -8.36
CA LEU A 62 2.73 -10.42 -7.34
C LEU A 62 3.40 -11.32 -6.29
N TYR A 63 4.22 -12.28 -6.72
CA TYR A 63 4.98 -13.15 -5.82
C TYR A 63 5.89 -12.34 -4.90
N ALA A 64 6.65 -11.39 -5.45
CA ALA A 64 7.51 -10.51 -4.65
C ALA A 64 6.72 -9.69 -3.61
N ARG A 65 5.49 -9.28 -3.95
CA ARG A 65 4.62 -8.52 -3.04
C ARG A 65 4.06 -9.34 -1.89
N PHE A 66 3.94 -10.67 -1.99
CA PHE A 66 3.41 -11.48 -0.88
C PHE A 66 4.21 -11.35 0.41
N GLN A 67 5.51 -11.10 0.32
CA GLN A 67 6.36 -10.84 1.48
C GLN A 67 5.89 -9.61 2.28
N PHE A 68 5.33 -8.60 1.60
CA PHE A 68 4.98 -7.32 2.23
C PHE A 68 3.48 -7.00 2.20
N LEU A 69 2.65 -7.87 1.60
CA LEU A 69 1.22 -7.64 1.41
C LEU A 69 0.36 -7.84 2.66
N TYR A 70 -0.02 -6.74 3.32
CA TYR A 70 -1.00 -6.76 4.41
C TYR A 70 -2.39 -6.41 3.85
N GLY A 71 -3.35 -7.33 3.99
CA GLY A 71 -4.74 -7.10 3.57
C GLY A 71 -5.26 -8.09 2.54
N LYS A 72 -6.22 -7.67 1.72
CA LYS A 72 -6.92 -8.54 0.78
C LYS A 72 -6.11 -8.72 -0.52
N VAL A 73 -5.83 -9.97 -0.87
CA VAL A 73 -5.00 -10.30 -2.04
C VAL A 73 -5.68 -9.87 -3.35
N ASN A 74 -7.00 -9.99 -3.47
CA ASN A 74 -7.76 -9.53 -4.64
C ASN A 74 -7.52 -8.04 -4.97
N GLN A 75 -7.48 -7.16 -3.97
CA GLN A 75 -7.24 -5.73 -4.15
C GLN A 75 -5.80 -5.47 -4.61
N ALA A 76 -4.84 -6.22 -4.07
CA ALA A 76 -3.45 -6.16 -4.50
C ALA A 76 -3.26 -6.59 -5.95
N VAL A 77 -3.92 -7.67 -6.38
CA VAL A 77 -3.91 -8.11 -7.79
C VAL A 77 -4.46 -7.02 -8.69
N HIS A 78 -5.64 -6.46 -8.37
CA HIS A 78 -6.25 -5.42 -9.19
C HIS A 78 -5.38 -4.15 -9.28
N THR A 79 -4.82 -3.71 -8.16
CA THR A 79 -3.94 -2.54 -8.10
C THR A 79 -2.63 -2.78 -8.85
N LEU A 80 -2.07 -3.98 -8.76
CA LEU A 80 -0.87 -4.37 -9.49
C LEU A 80 -1.10 -4.28 -11.00
N VAL A 81 -2.19 -4.89 -11.49
CA VAL A 81 -2.55 -4.87 -12.91
C VAL A 81 -2.77 -3.44 -13.40
N LEU A 82 -3.55 -2.63 -12.66
CA LEU A 82 -3.77 -1.22 -13.02
C LEU A 82 -2.45 -0.46 -13.15
N ASN A 83 -1.57 -0.60 -12.17
CA ASN A 83 -0.30 0.12 -12.17
C ASN A 83 0.60 -0.33 -13.32
N TYR A 84 0.69 -1.64 -13.59
CA TYR A 84 1.49 -2.19 -14.67
C TYR A 84 1.13 -1.60 -16.03
N PHE A 85 -0.17 -1.52 -16.34
CA PHE A 85 -0.66 -0.97 -17.60
C PHE A 85 -0.64 0.56 -17.63
N ALA A 86 -0.82 1.24 -16.49
CA ALA A 86 -0.78 2.71 -16.40
C ALA A 86 0.64 3.27 -16.59
N THR A 87 1.67 2.55 -16.16
CA THR A 87 3.08 2.96 -16.33
C THR A 87 3.65 2.64 -17.70
N GLY A 88 2.85 2.10 -18.63
CA GLY A 88 3.21 1.91 -20.04
C GLY A 88 4.46 1.07 -20.25
N SER A 89 4.40 -0.24 -20.02
CA SER A 89 5.41 -1.24 -20.45
C SER A 89 6.89 -0.94 -20.18
N ALA A 90 7.24 0.06 -19.38
CA ALA A 90 8.58 0.20 -18.87
C ALA A 90 8.77 -0.96 -17.90
N LEU A 91 9.51 -1.96 -18.36
CA LEU A 91 10.15 -3.01 -17.57
C LEU A 91 11.01 -2.35 -16.48
N HIS A 92 10.36 -1.79 -15.48
CA HIS A 92 10.94 -1.55 -14.20
C HIS A 92 10.78 -2.87 -13.44
N THR A 93 11.78 -3.73 -13.65
CA THR A 93 12.16 -4.86 -12.78
C THR A 93 12.56 -4.39 -11.39
N THR A 94 12.49 -3.09 -11.11
CA THR A 94 12.51 -2.54 -9.76
C THR A 94 11.09 -2.58 -9.21
N PRO A 95 10.85 -3.12 -8.00
CA PRO A 95 9.59 -2.92 -7.32
C PRO A 95 9.36 -1.41 -7.23
N TYR A 96 8.52 -0.85 -8.09
CA TYR A 96 7.98 0.47 -7.87
C TYR A 96 6.94 0.34 -6.76
N GLU A 97 7.48 0.18 -5.56
CA GLU A 97 6.77 0.39 -4.33
C GLU A 97 6.94 1.87 -4.04
N PRO A 98 5.85 2.65 -4.00
CA PRO A 98 5.96 3.95 -3.38
C PRO A 98 6.36 3.62 -1.93
N ARG A 99 7.62 3.86 -1.55
CA ARG A 99 8.13 3.70 -0.18
C ARG A 99 7.17 4.32 0.85
N HIS A 100 6.46 5.37 0.41
CA HIS A 100 5.39 6.04 1.13
C HIS A 100 4.10 5.23 1.35
N ALA A 101 3.72 4.32 0.46
CA ALA A 101 2.55 3.46 0.61
C ALA A 101 2.79 2.37 1.66
N GLN A 102 4.00 1.78 1.68
CA GLN A 102 4.42 0.83 2.72
C GLN A 102 4.47 1.50 4.09
N ALA A 103 5.08 2.68 4.17
CA ALA A 103 5.17 3.42 5.43
C ALA A 103 3.79 3.72 6.04
N VAL A 104 2.82 4.07 5.19
CA VAL A 104 1.43 4.29 5.65
C VAL A 104 0.82 3.00 6.18
N GLN A 105 0.99 1.88 5.47
CA GLN A 105 0.45 0.58 5.90
C GLN A 105 1.10 0.07 7.20
N HIS A 106 2.41 0.26 7.33
CA HIS A 106 3.16 -0.16 8.51
C HIS A 106 2.78 0.68 9.73
N LEU A 107 2.62 1.99 9.55
CA LEU A 107 2.09 2.87 10.58
C LEU A 107 0.66 2.51 10.98
N GLU A 108 -0.23 2.21 10.01
CA GLU A 108 -1.61 1.77 10.29
C GLU A 108 -1.63 0.48 11.12
N ALA A 109 -0.77 -0.50 10.78
CA ALA A 109 -0.63 -1.73 11.57
C ALA A 109 -0.08 -1.48 12.99
N ARG A 110 0.88 -0.55 13.15
CA ARG A 110 1.42 -0.14 14.46
C ARG A 110 0.36 0.55 15.31
N VAL A 111 -0.49 1.40 14.73
CA VAL A 111 -1.61 2.05 15.43
C VAL A 111 -2.61 1.00 15.91
N GLU A 112 -2.95 0.02 15.06
CA GLU A 112 -3.88 -1.06 15.41
C GLU A 112 -3.34 -1.93 16.57
N HIS A 113 -2.04 -2.27 16.55
CA HIS A 113 -1.38 -2.98 17.66
C HIS A 113 -1.34 -2.15 18.96
N ALA A 114 -0.92 -0.88 18.85
CA ALA A 114 -0.82 0.03 19.98
C ALA A 114 -2.17 0.33 20.66
N GLY A 115 -3.31 0.03 20.02
CA GLY A 115 -4.63 0.12 20.65
C GLY A 115 -4.79 -0.76 21.90
N THR A 116 -3.95 -1.78 22.05
CA THR A 116 -3.97 -2.70 23.21
C THR A 116 -2.93 -2.38 24.28
N ASN A 117 -1.94 -1.52 23.98
CA ASN A 117 -0.84 -1.17 24.90
C ASN A 117 -0.73 0.36 25.07
N PRO A 118 -1.04 0.92 26.26
CA PRO A 118 -1.03 2.37 26.49
C PRO A 118 0.36 3.00 26.33
N ILE A 119 1.44 2.27 26.64
CA ILE A 119 2.82 2.76 26.53
C ILE A 119 3.20 2.92 25.05
N GLU A 120 2.90 1.93 24.22
CA GLU A 120 3.15 2.01 22.77
C GLU A 120 2.33 3.13 22.12
N ARG A 121 1.09 3.33 22.58
CA ARG A 121 0.23 4.40 22.08
C ARG A 121 0.81 5.78 22.37
N GLU A 122 1.31 6.01 23.58
CA GLU A 122 1.96 7.27 23.95
C GLU A 122 3.26 7.50 23.18
N THR A 123 4.05 6.43 23.00
CA THR A 123 5.30 6.49 22.22
C THR A 123 5.01 6.88 20.76
N LEU A 124 3.98 6.30 20.16
CA LEU A 124 3.57 6.59 18.80
C LEU A 124 3.02 8.01 18.66
N ALA A 125 2.26 8.49 19.65
CA ALA A 125 1.76 9.87 19.68
C ALA A 125 2.91 10.89 19.68
N ARG A 126 3.94 10.68 20.50
CA ARG A 126 5.14 11.55 20.52
C ARG A 126 5.89 11.53 19.20
N GLN A 127 5.99 10.36 18.54
CA GLN A 127 6.61 10.25 17.22
C GLN A 127 5.83 11.02 16.15
N LEU A 128 4.49 10.97 16.20
CA LEU A 128 3.61 11.74 15.32
C LEU A 128 3.75 13.25 15.53
N GLU A 129 3.79 13.71 16.79
CA GLU A 129 4.00 15.12 17.12
C GLU A 129 5.34 15.63 16.58
N ALA A 130 6.43 14.90 16.82
CA ALA A 130 7.75 15.26 16.30
C ALA A 130 7.82 15.24 14.77
N ALA A 131 7.08 14.33 14.11
CA ALA A 131 6.99 14.31 12.64
C ALA A 131 6.19 15.50 12.10
N LEU A 132 5.08 15.88 12.75
CA LEU A 132 4.29 17.06 12.40
C LEU A 132 5.12 18.36 12.48
N GLU A 133 6.03 18.46 13.46
CA GLU A 133 6.95 19.59 13.59
C GLU A 133 7.96 19.71 12.44
N LYS A 134 8.26 18.62 11.75
CA LYS A 134 9.15 18.58 10.59
C LYS A 134 8.43 18.83 9.26
N LEU A 135 7.10 18.92 9.27
CA LEU A 135 6.33 19.30 8.09
C LEU A 135 6.36 20.82 7.88
N ASP A 136 6.24 21.22 6.61
CA ASP A 136 6.19 22.62 6.22
C ASP A 136 4.93 23.27 6.84
N ALA A 137 5.02 24.56 7.20
CA ALA A 137 3.95 25.26 7.91
C ALA A 137 2.58 25.18 7.18
N THR A 138 2.60 25.16 5.85
CA THR A 138 1.41 25.02 5.00
C THR A 138 0.82 23.61 5.09
N GLU A 139 1.66 22.57 5.04
CA GLU A 139 1.24 21.17 5.13
C GLU A 139 0.68 20.86 6.52
N ARG A 140 1.35 21.36 7.56
CA ARG A 140 0.91 21.22 8.96
C ARG A 140 -0.47 21.84 9.18
N LYS A 141 -0.67 23.09 8.74
CA LYS A 141 -1.99 23.76 8.81
C LYS A 141 -3.08 22.94 8.12
N LEU A 142 -2.80 22.44 6.92
CA LEU A 142 -3.74 21.62 6.16
C LEU A 142 -4.14 20.33 6.90
N ILE A 143 -3.17 19.64 7.51
CA ILE A 143 -3.43 18.44 8.30
C ILE A 143 -4.23 18.77 9.56
N THR A 144 -3.86 19.81 10.30
CA THR A 144 -4.59 20.23 11.51
C THR A 144 -6.04 20.58 11.18
N GLN A 145 -6.27 21.38 10.15
CA GLN A 145 -7.62 21.79 9.76
C GLN A 145 -8.49 20.60 9.34
N PHE A 146 -7.91 19.60 8.67
CA PHE A 146 -8.67 18.43 8.21
C PHE A 146 -8.91 17.40 9.32
N TYR A 147 -7.87 17.03 10.08
CA TYR A 147 -7.92 15.89 11.02
C TYR A 147 -8.26 16.29 12.45
N ILE A 148 -7.97 17.53 12.87
CA ILE A 148 -8.22 18.02 14.23
C ILE A 148 -9.45 18.93 14.25
N GLU A 149 -9.57 19.86 13.29
CA GLU A 149 -10.68 20.81 13.21
C GLU A 149 -11.85 20.29 12.34
N HIS A 150 -11.71 19.11 11.74
CA HIS A 150 -12.74 18.41 10.96
C HIS A 150 -13.30 19.18 9.74
N HIS A 151 -12.53 20.10 9.16
CA HIS A 151 -12.93 20.79 7.94
C HIS A 151 -13.01 19.83 6.74
N SER A 152 -14.07 19.98 5.94
CA SER A 152 -14.25 19.22 4.71
C SER A 152 -13.29 19.69 3.60
N LEU A 153 -13.02 18.82 2.62
CA LEU A 153 -12.21 19.18 1.45
C LEU A 153 -12.77 20.39 0.68
N ARG A 154 -14.10 20.60 0.70
CA ARG A 154 -14.76 21.73 0.04
C ARG A 154 -14.55 23.04 0.81
N GLU A 155 -14.57 23.00 2.13
CA GLU A 155 -14.28 24.17 2.97
C GLU A 155 -12.81 24.56 2.88
N LEU A 156 -11.90 23.58 2.93
CA LEU A 156 -10.47 23.82 2.73
C LEU A 156 -10.16 24.39 1.34
N ALA A 157 -10.84 23.90 0.29
CA ALA A 157 -10.71 24.46 -1.04
C ALA A 157 -11.09 25.96 -1.10
N ARG A 158 -12.13 26.36 -0.36
CA ARG A 158 -12.55 27.77 -0.24
C ARG A 158 -11.54 28.60 0.57
N ILE A 159 -11.11 28.09 1.72
CA ILE A 159 -10.18 28.79 2.63
C ILE A 159 -8.81 29.03 1.94
N HIS A 160 -8.33 28.04 1.20
CA HIS A 160 -7.00 28.08 0.54
C HIS A 160 -7.05 28.53 -0.92
N ASN A 161 -8.20 29.01 -1.42
CA ASN A 161 -8.41 29.40 -2.82
C ASN A 161 -7.86 28.36 -3.83
N SER A 162 -8.21 27.09 -3.61
CA SER A 162 -7.67 25.94 -4.34
C SER A 162 -8.80 24.98 -4.74
N THR A 163 -8.49 23.94 -5.50
CA THR A 163 -9.49 22.91 -5.86
C THR A 163 -9.48 21.79 -4.83
N ALA A 164 -10.64 21.16 -4.61
CA ALA A 164 -10.76 20.03 -3.69
C ALA A 164 -9.81 18.86 -4.04
N GLU A 165 -9.52 18.67 -5.33
CA GLU A 165 -8.57 17.66 -5.81
C GLU A 165 -7.12 18.01 -5.47
N LYS A 166 -6.73 19.28 -5.63
CA LYS A 166 -5.40 19.75 -5.23
C LYS A 166 -5.20 19.63 -3.72
N ILE A 167 -6.22 19.96 -2.92
CA ILE A 167 -6.21 19.78 -1.46
C ILE A 167 -6.10 18.29 -1.09
N ARG A 168 -6.87 17.41 -1.73
CA ARG A 168 -6.78 15.96 -1.52
C ARG A 168 -5.38 15.43 -1.82
N ASN A 169 -4.78 15.87 -2.92
CA ASN A 169 -3.44 15.47 -3.30
C ASN A 169 -2.38 15.98 -2.32
N GLN A 170 -2.53 17.22 -1.81
CA GLN A 170 -1.66 17.78 -0.77
C GLN A 170 -1.79 17.00 0.55
N LEU A 171 -3.01 16.68 1.00
CA LEU A 171 -3.23 15.86 2.19
C LEU A 171 -2.66 14.45 2.04
N SER A 172 -2.84 13.82 0.87
CA SER A 172 -2.26 12.50 0.59
C SER A 172 -0.73 12.53 0.63
N LYS A 173 -0.11 13.56 0.04
CA LYS A 173 1.35 13.76 0.09
C LYS A 173 1.84 13.99 1.51
N ALA A 174 1.16 14.82 2.29
CA ALA A 174 1.54 15.13 3.65
C ALA A 174 1.39 13.90 4.57
N LYS A 175 0.31 13.10 4.43
CA LYS A 175 0.14 11.80 5.11
C LYS A 175 1.30 10.84 4.79
N LYS A 176 1.66 10.73 3.52
CA LYS A 176 2.78 9.91 3.03
C LYS A 176 4.14 10.35 3.59
N LYS A 177 4.34 11.66 3.73
CA LYS A 177 5.55 12.27 4.30
C LYS A 177 5.66 11.98 5.80
N LEU A 178 4.57 12.13 6.55
CA LEU A 178 4.49 11.76 7.97
C LEU A 178 4.81 10.28 8.19
N ALA A 179 4.14 9.40 7.44
CA ALA A 179 4.37 7.97 7.55
C ALA A 179 5.83 7.61 7.27
N ALA A 180 6.42 8.18 6.22
CA ALA A 180 7.82 7.93 5.88
C ALA A 180 8.82 8.48 6.91
N GLN A 181 8.46 9.51 7.69
CA GLN A 181 9.32 10.01 8.78
C GLN A 181 9.25 9.11 10.02
N ILE A 182 8.12 8.46 10.25
CA ILE A 182 7.89 7.56 11.39
C ILE A 182 8.37 6.14 11.08
N ASP A 183 8.31 5.75 9.80
CA ASP A 183 8.75 4.44 9.28
C ASP A 183 10.18 4.48 8.68
N GLY A 184 10.76 5.67 8.54
CA GLY A 184 12.14 5.83 8.11
C GLY A 184 13.11 5.18 9.10
N PRO A 185 14.25 4.63 8.64
CA PRO A 185 15.23 4.05 9.53
C PRO A 185 15.83 5.17 10.37
N GLY A 186 15.43 5.25 11.63
CA GLY A 186 16.02 6.13 12.62
C GLY A 186 16.29 5.30 13.86
N LEU A 187 17.55 4.86 14.00
CA LEU A 187 18.15 3.97 15.01
C LEU A 187 18.19 2.49 14.62
#